data_AF-A0A2T7EAS6-F1
#
_entry.id   AF-A0A2T7EAS6-F1
#
_cell.length_a   1.000
_cell.length_b   1.000
_cell.length_c   1.000
_cell.angle_alpha   90.00
_cell.angle_beta   90.00
_cell.angle_gamma   90.00
#
_symmetry.space_group_name_H-M   'P 1'
#
loop_
_entity.id
_entity.type
_entity.pdbx_description
1 polymer ?
#
loop_
_entity_poly.entity_id
_entity_poly.type
_entity_poly.pdbx_seq_one_letter_code
_entity_poly.pdbx_strand_id
1 'polypeptide(L)' 'MNLVDPLRRLPMTINRTYPIFTVRWLAIHGLDVPTVFFFGTISAMQFIQR' A
#
# COMPACT_ATOMS: atom_id res chain seq x y z
N MET A 1 -24.78 -42.89 6.25
CA MET A 1 -24.50 -41.72 7.11
C MET A 1 -23.01 -41.64 7.37
N ASN A 2 -22.31 -40.62 6.86
CA ASN A 2 -21.34 -39.91 7.68
C ASN A 2 -21.58 -38.43 7.37
N LEU A 3 -22.43 -37.87 8.23
CA LEU A 3 -22.87 -36.49 8.30
C LEU A 3 -21.70 -35.62 8.79
N VAL A 4 -20.63 -35.57 8.02
CA VAL A 4 -19.44 -34.73 8.25
C VAL A 4 -18.99 -34.33 6.84
N ASP A 5 -19.17 -33.13 6.29
CA ASP A 5 -19.16 -31.79 6.85
C ASP A 5 -19.69 -30.85 5.72
N PRO A 6 -20.86 -30.20 5.85
CA PRO A 6 -21.37 -29.31 4.81
C PRO A 6 -20.58 -28.00 4.67
N LEU A 7 -19.74 -27.64 5.65
CA LEU A 7 -18.97 -26.39 5.65
C LEU A 7 -17.63 -26.49 4.87
N ARG A 8 -17.20 -27.70 4.50
CA ARG A 8 -15.99 -27.92 3.67
C ARG A 8 -16.18 -27.59 2.18
N ARG A 9 -17.42 -27.24 1.77
CA ARG A 9 -17.78 -26.89 0.38
C ARG A 9 -18.04 -25.40 0.18
N LEU A 10 -17.84 -24.57 1.20
CA LEU A 10 -17.79 -23.13 0.97
C LEU A 10 -16.49 -22.87 0.23
N PRO A 11 -16.51 -22.35 -1.00
CA PRO A 11 -15.29 -21.86 -1.61
C PRO A 11 -14.83 -20.74 -0.67
N MET A 12 -13.79 -21.02 0.11
CA MET A 12 -12.99 -19.99 0.75
C MET A 12 -12.34 -19.26 -0.41
N THR A 13 -13.11 -18.37 -1.05
CA THR A 13 -12.67 -17.46 -2.09
C THR A 13 -11.78 -16.46 -1.38
N ILE A 14 -10.56 -16.89 -1.06
CA ILE A 14 -9.49 -15.97 -0.69
C ILE A 14 -9.41 -15.01 -1.87
N ASN A 15 -9.97 -13.82 -1.70
CA ASN A 15 -9.95 -12.76 -2.69
C ASN A 15 -8.48 -12.31 -2.78
N ARG A 16 -7.75 -12.93 -3.72
CA ARG A 16 -6.34 -12.63 -3.96
C ARG A 16 -6.26 -11.33 -4.74
N THR A 17 -6.19 -10.22 -4.02
CA THR A 17 -5.88 -8.90 -4.59
C THR A 17 -4.37 -8.76 -4.72
N TYR A 18 -3.88 -8.53 -5.93
CA TYR A 18 -2.47 -8.23 -6.18
C TYR A 18 -2.21 -6.73 -6.06
N PRO A 19 -1.05 -6.32 -5.51
CA PRO A 19 -0.71 -4.91 -5.42
C PRO A 19 -0.43 -4.32 -6.81
N ILE A 20 -0.64 -3.01 -6.94
CA ILE A 20 -0.45 -2.27 -8.20
C ILE A 20 0.99 -1.74 -8.25
N PHE A 21 1.83 -2.35 -9.09
CA PHE A 21 3.24 -1.93 -9.31
C PHE A 21 3.56 -1.83 -10.80
N THR A 22 2.93 -0.89 -11.51
CA THR A 22 3.27 -0.61 -12.91
C THR A 22 4.53 0.25 -13.02
N VAL A 23 5.18 0.30 -14.19
CA VAL A 23 6.32 1.21 -14.44
C VAL A 23 5.92 2.66 -14.15
N ARG A 24 4.72 3.07 -14.55
CA ARG A 24 4.17 4.40 -14.25
C ARG A 24 4.01 4.61 -12.74
N TRP A 25 3.53 3.61 -12.00
CA TRP A 25 3.39 3.71 -10.54
C TRP A 25 4.75 3.99 -9.90
N LEU A 26 5.80 3.26 -10.30
CA LEU A 26 7.15 3.47 -9.80
C LEU A 26 7.73 4.83 -10.22
N ALA A 27 7.50 5.26 -11.45
CA ALA A 27 7.99 6.55 -11.95
C ALA A 27 7.38 7.73 -11.19
N ILE A 28 6.09 7.65 -10.86
CA ILE A 28 5.41 8.69 -10.07
C ILE A 28 5.89 8.65 -8.61
N HIS A 29 5.82 7.49 -7.95
CA HIS A 29 6.15 7.40 -6.53
C HIS A 29 7.64 7.60 -6.26
N GLY A 30 8.52 7.24 -7.20
CA GLY A 30 9.96 7.46 -7.09
C GLY A 30 10.36 8.95 -7.08
N LEU A 31 9.51 9.84 -7.61
CA LEU A 31 9.72 11.28 -7.56
C LEU A 31 8.86 11.94 -6.48
N ASP A 32 7.56 11.61 -6.42
CA ASP A 32 6.59 12.28 -5.57
C ASP A 32 6.85 12.04 -4.08
N VAL A 33 7.17 10.81 -3.67
CA VAL A 33 7.47 10.47 -2.27
C VAL A 33 8.66 11.28 -1.73
N PRO A 34 9.84 11.29 -2.37
CA PRO A 34 10.94 12.12 -1.89
C PRO A 34 10.62 13.63 -1.99
N THR A 35 9.86 14.10 -2.99
CA THR A 35 9.45 15.51 -3.07
C THR A 35 8.62 15.94 -1.86
N VAL A 36 7.60 15.17 -1.47
CA VAL A 36 6.78 15.48 -0.29
C VAL A 36 7.61 15.45 1.00
N PHE A 37 8.54 14.49 1.13
CA PHE A 37 9.48 14.45 2.24
C PHE A 37 10.29 15.76 2.34
N PHE A 38 10.90 16.19 1.23
CA PHE A 38 11.70 17.42 1.22
C PHE A 38 10.86 18.66 1.52
N PHE A 39 9.64 18.77 0.99
CA PHE A 39 8.74 19.87 1.35
C PHE A 39 8.44 19.92 2.85
N GLY A 40 8.23 18.76 3.49
CA GLY A 40 8.11 18.68 4.94
C GLY A 40 9.36 19.20 5.66
N THR A 41 10.55 18.77 5.23
CA THR A 41 11.81 19.23 5.84
C THR A 41 12.06 20.73 5.63
N ILE A 42 11.79 21.27 4.43
CA ILE A 42 11.99 22.69 4.11
C ILE A 42 11.02 23.57 4.90
N SER A 43 9.78 23.12 5.05
CA SER A 43 8.79 23.77 5.92
C SER A 43 9.25 23.82 7.38
N ALA A 44 9.78 22.69 7.90
CA ALA A 44 10.33 22.66 9.25
C ALA A 44 11.54 23.60 9.43
N MET A 45 12.39 23.72 8.41
CA MET A 45 13.54 24.63 8.43
C MET A 45 13.13 26.10 8.61
N GLN A 46 11.94 26.51 8.14
CA GLN A 46 11.47 27.90 8.29
C GLN A 46 11.32 28.34 9.75
N PHE A 47 11.23 27.40 10.69
CA PHE A 47 11.01 27.69 12.11
C PHE A 47 12.26 27.50 13.00
N ILE A 48 13.38 27.08 12.42
CA ILE A 48 14.63 26.90 13.18
C ILE A 48 15.17 28.26 13.63
N GLN A 49 15.44 28.38 14.94
CA GLN A 49 16.07 29.57 15.54
C GLN A 49 17.56 29.29 15.80
N ARG A 50 18.37 30.35 15.81
CA ARG A 50 19.82 30.30 16.11
C ARG A 50 20.14 30.41 17.60
#